data_AF-A0A540WP11-F1
#
_entry.id   AF-A0A540WP11-F1
#
_cell.length_a   1.000
_cell.length_b   1.000
_cell.length_c   1.000
_cell.angle_alpha   90.00
_cell.angle_beta   90.00
_cell.angle_gamma   90.00
#
_symmetry.space_group_name_H-M   'P 1'
#
loop_
_entity.id
_entity.type
_entity.pdbx_description
1 polymer ?
#
loop_
_entity_poly.entity_id
_entity_poly.type
_entity_poly.pdbx_seq_one_letter_code
_entity_poly.pdbx_strand_id
1 'polypeptide(L)'
;MREDCRTQELAKQPKEAGDAWLKLENDGDSAVVVFLGEPHPRDVAFIDNKFVPFTRRLKVEGHKPVLRFTHNVALFETREVKVLEYGIAFFKEVLRMRHTFGLETWAVEVQRHGAAKDWWQTRYSLQPERRLSPEQQQAFQGLPLHDLARLRVDAATQAEAARRGDAGARPPNARLVQYLSDVLKTMPRKRVERLLHHHLGMQQVGDVSAMRGEEWQTFVEAVAVEYRAFWERNC
;
A
#
# COMPACT_ATOMS: atom_id res chain seq x y z
N MET A 1 28.51 -34.46 23.27
CA MET A 1 27.79 -34.10 22.02
C MET A 1 26.33 -33.79 22.34
N ARG A 2 26.03 -32.59 22.87
CA ARG A 2 24.66 -32.07 23.03
C ARG A 2 24.72 -30.55 23.15
N GLU A 3 25.15 -29.85 22.12
CA GLU A 3 25.11 -28.37 22.11
C GLU A 3 24.58 -27.75 20.81
N ASP A 4 24.35 -28.51 19.73
CA ASP A 4 23.95 -27.94 18.44
C ASP A 4 22.43 -27.79 18.22
N CYS A 5 21.59 -28.36 19.08
CA CYS A 5 20.12 -28.37 18.86
C CYS A 5 19.43 -27.06 19.29
N ARG A 6 20.01 -26.30 20.23
CA ARG A 6 19.35 -25.10 20.78
C ARG A 6 19.52 -23.84 19.92
N THR A 7 20.56 -23.79 19.09
CA THR A 7 20.92 -22.57 18.34
C THR A 7 20.11 -22.42 17.06
N GLN A 8 19.55 -23.50 16.50
CA GLN A 8 18.70 -23.45 15.29
C GLN A 8 17.24 -23.05 15.61
N GLU A 9 16.77 -23.28 16.83
CA GLU A 9 15.41 -22.95 17.26
C GLU A 9 15.23 -21.45 17.57
N LEU A 10 16.32 -20.75 17.92
CA LEU A 10 16.31 -19.32 18.28
C LEU A 10 16.35 -18.37 17.08
N ALA A 11 16.58 -18.87 15.86
CA ALA A 11 16.60 -18.07 14.63
C ALA A 11 15.24 -17.95 13.93
N LYS A 12 14.19 -18.65 14.43
CA LYS A 12 12.88 -18.73 13.79
C LYS A 12 11.79 -17.86 14.45
N GLN A 13 12.14 -16.93 15.32
CA GLN A 13 11.13 -16.05 15.93
C GLN A 13 10.83 -14.86 15.02
N PRO A 14 9.58 -14.68 14.55
CA PRO A 14 9.15 -13.42 13.96
C PRO A 14 9.33 -12.31 15.00
N LYS A 15 10.13 -11.29 14.68
CA LYS A 15 10.19 -10.06 15.46
C LYS A 15 8.84 -9.35 15.39
N GLU A 16 8.39 -8.93 16.58
CA GLU A 16 7.36 -7.94 16.88
C GLU A 16 5.91 -8.20 16.41
N ALA A 17 5.03 -8.33 17.40
CA ALA A 17 3.62 -8.00 17.25
C ALA A 17 3.51 -6.50 16.91
N GLY A 18 3.13 -6.18 15.68
CA GLY A 18 3.02 -4.78 15.24
C GLY A 18 2.58 -4.55 13.80
N ASP A 19 2.73 -5.54 12.91
CA ASP A 19 2.30 -5.39 11.52
C ASP A 19 1.29 -6.46 11.10
N ALA A 20 0.25 -6.05 10.37
CA ALA A 20 -0.76 -6.95 9.81
C ALA A 20 -0.18 -7.86 8.71
N TRP A 21 0.98 -7.52 8.16
CA TRP A 21 1.62 -8.26 7.07
C TRP A 21 2.57 -9.35 7.58
N LEU A 22 2.49 -10.53 6.95
CA LEU A 22 3.52 -11.57 7.11
C LEU A 22 4.73 -11.23 6.25
N LYS A 23 5.85 -10.90 6.89
CA LYS A 23 7.11 -10.55 6.23
C LYS A 23 8.15 -11.64 6.50
N LEU A 24 8.67 -12.21 5.41
CA LEU A 24 9.87 -13.04 5.41
C LEU A 24 10.95 -12.18 4.74
N GLU A 25 11.99 -11.79 5.47
CA GLU A 25 12.93 -10.74 5.06
C GLU A 25 14.25 -11.30 4.53
N ASN A 26 14.70 -12.41 5.10
CA ASN A 26 15.99 -13.02 4.83
C ASN A 26 15.85 -14.34 4.07
N ASP A 27 16.96 -14.80 3.52
CA ASP A 27 17.04 -16.11 2.86
C ASP A 27 16.83 -17.20 3.91
N GLY A 28 16.00 -18.19 3.59
CA GLY A 28 15.67 -19.29 4.50
C GLY A 28 14.60 -18.98 5.53
N ASP A 29 14.16 -17.72 5.68
CA ASP A 29 13.05 -17.34 6.55
C ASP A 29 11.79 -18.16 6.19
N SER A 30 11.18 -18.79 7.18
CA SER A 30 9.97 -19.58 6.99
C SER A 30 8.92 -19.32 8.07
N ALA A 31 7.66 -19.59 7.71
CA ALA A 31 6.53 -19.56 8.63
C ALA A 31 5.55 -20.68 8.27
N VAL A 32 5.05 -21.39 9.28
CA VAL A 32 3.98 -22.37 9.11
C VAL A 32 2.63 -21.67 9.29
N VAL A 33 1.81 -21.71 8.25
CA VAL A 33 0.56 -20.96 8.18
C VAL A 33 -0.62 -21.81 7.75
N VAL A 34 -1.82 -21.39 8.13
CA VAL A 34 -3.09 -21.88 7.59
C VAL A 34 -3.70 -20.79 6.72
N PHE A 35 -4.05 -21.12 5.49
CA PHE A 35 -4.69 -20.17 4.57
C PHE A 35 -6.17 -20.00 4.92
N LEU A 36 -6.63 -18.75 4.96
CA LEU A 36 -7.98 -18.40 5.40
C LEU A 36 -8.73 -17.58 4.34
N GLY A 37 -9.94 -18.04 4.02
CA GLY A 37 -10.80 -17.38 3.03
C GLY A 37 -10.26 -17.49 1.60
N GLU A 38 -10.62 -16.52 0.77
CA GLU A 38 -10.19 -16.44 -0.63
C GLU A 38 -9.14 -15.33 -0.80
N PRO A 39 -8.18 -15.51 -1.71
CA PRO A 39 -7.22 -14.46 -2.04
C PRO A 39 -7.89 -13.31 -2.77
N HIS A 40 -7.50 -12.09 -2.44
CA HIS A 40 -7.96 -10.87 -3.08
C HIS A 40 -6.98 -10.42 -4.18
N PRO A 41 -7.36 -10.47 -5.47
CA PRO A 41 -6.51 -10.05 -6.59
C PRO A 41 -6.47 -8.53 -6.72
N ARG A 42 -5.30 -7.98 -7.12
CA ARG A 42 -5.11 -6.54 -7.32
C ARG A 42 -4.13 -6.24 -8.44
N ASP A 43 -4.46 -5.23 -9.23
CA ASP A 43 -3.53 -4.62 -10.17
C ASP A 43 -2.67 -3.57 -9.44
N VAL A 44 -1.35 -3.72 -9.52
CA VAL A 44 -0.38 -2.80 -8.92
C VAL A 44 0.65 -2.37 -9.95
N ALA A 45 1.34 -1.26 -9.70
CA ALA A 45 2.60 -0.92 -10.37
C ALA A 45 3.75 -0.94 -9.36
N PHE A 46 4.95 -1.30 -9.83
CA PHE A 46 6.16 -1.16 -9.03
C PHE A 46 6.81 0.21 -9.31
N ILE A 47 6.81 1.08 -8.31
CA ILE A 47 7.31 2.46 -8.41
C ILE A 47 8.11 2.74 -7.14
N ASP A 48 9.32 3.28 -7.30
CA ASP A 48 10.21 3.65 -6.18
C ASP A 48 10.38 2.54 -5.13
N ASN A 49 10.67 1.33 -5.60
CA ASN A 49 10.84 0.11 -4.79
C ASN A 49 9.60 -0.33 -4.00
N LYS A 50 8.39 0.10 -4.39
CA LYS A 50 7.14 -0.26 -3.72
C LYS A 50 6.06 -0.63 -4.73
N PHE A 51 5.21 -1.58 -4.34
CA PHE A 51 3.97 -1.86 -5.07
C PHE A 51 2.90 -0.86 -4.64
N VAL A 52 2.36 -0.11 -5.61
CA VAL A 52 1.26 0.84 -5.43
C VAL A 52 0.05 0.43 -6.27
N PRO A 53 -1.19 0.75 -5.86
CA PRO A 53 -2.37 0.45 -6.66
C PRO A 53 -2.26 1.00 -8.07
N PHE A 54 -2.59 0.19 -9.07
CA PHE A 54 -2.57 0.65 -10.46
C PHE A 54 -3.76 1.57 -10.74
N THR A 55 -3.48 2.79 -11.19
CA THR A 55 -4.52 3.81 -11.45
C THR A 55 -4.50 4.25 -12.91
N ARG A 56 -5.57 4.93 -13.35
CA ARG A 56 -5.62 5.55 -14.69
C ARG A 56 -4.47 6.54 -14.91
N ARG A 57 -4.05 7.25 -13.87
CA ARG A 57 -2.90 8.16 -13.91
C ARG A 57 -1.62 7.40 -14.28
N LEU A 58 -1.33 6.30 -13.58
CA LEU A 58 -0.16 5.48 -13.84
C LEU A 58 -0.19 4.88 -15.25
N LYS A 59 -1.37 4.53 -15.76
CA LYS A 59 -1.55 4.10 -17.16
C LYS A 59 -1.16 5.19 -18.16
N VAL A 60 -1.57 6.45 -17.93
CA VAL A 60 -1.22 7.59 -18.80
C VAL A 60 0.28 7.90 -18.72
N GLU A 61 0.90 7.72 -17.55
CA GLU A 61 2.35 7.85 -17.34
C GLU A 61 3.16 6.68 -17.95
N GLY A 62 2.50 5.71 -18.59
CA GLY A 62 3.14 4.61 -19.32
C GLY A 62 3.51 3.40 -18.45
N HIS A 63 3.12 3.38 -17.17
CA HIS A 63 3.33 2.22 -16.31
C HIS A 63 2.42 1.06 -16.70
N LYS A 64 2.90 -0.17 -16.47
CA LYS A 64 2.16 -1.41 -16.74
C LYS A 64 1.61 -2.02 -15.44
N PRO A 65 0.38 -2.55 -15.46
CA PRO A 65 -0.16 -3.26 -14.31
C PRO A 65 0.56 -4.60 -14.13
N VAL A 66 0.76 -4.97 -12.88
CA VAL A 66 1.27 -6.26 -12.42
C VAL A 66 0.24 -6.83 -11.46
N LEU A 67 -0.23 -8.05 -11.71
CA LEU A 67 -1.19 -8.73 -10.85
C LEU A 67 -0.50 -9.25 -9.58
N ARG A 68 -1.02 -8.85 -8.42
CA ARG A 68 -0.64 -9.34 -7.09
C ARG A 68 -1.87 -9.89 -6.37
N PHE A 69 -1.64 -10.75 -5.41
CA PHE A 69 -2.68 -11.35 -4.57
C PHE A 69 -2.35 -11.08 -3.11
N THR A 70 -3.37 -10.76 -2.32
CA THR A 70 -3.28 -10.76 -0.86
C THR A 70 -4.18 -11.83 -0.28
N HIS A 71 -3.72 -12.51 0.75
CA HIS A 71 -4.46 -13.61 1.37
C HIS A 71 -4.34 -13.51 2.89
N ASN A 72 -5.45 -13.70 3.60
CA ASN A 72 -5.39 -13.91 5.04
C ASN A 72 -4.74 -15.27 5.33
N VAL A 73 -3.82 -15.28 6.27
CA VAL A 73 -3.14 -16.48 6.75
C VAL A 73 -3.05 -16.41 8.27
N ALA A 74 -3.30 -17.51 8.97
CA ALA A 74 -3.03 -17.60 10.40
C ALA A 74 -1.70 -18.28 10.64
N LEU A 75 -0.87 -17.73 11.51
CA LEU A 75 0.29 -18.43 12.04
C LEU A 75 -0.19 -19.66 12.82
N PHE A 76 0.34 -20.85 12.50
CA PHE A 76 -0.19 -22.10 13.05
C PHE A 76 -0.08 -22.18 14.58
N GLU A 77 1.06 -21.78 15.14
CA GLU A 77 1.31 -21.87 16.59
C GLU A 77 0.54 -20.81 17.40
N THR A 78 0.47 -19.57 16.91
CA THR A 78 -0.10 -18.44 17.67
C THR A 78 -1.55 -18.13 17.33
N ARG A 79 -2.05 -18.65 16.20
CA ARG A 79 -3.35 -18.30 15.60
C ARG A 79 -3.50 -16.82 15.25
N GLU A 80 -2.41 -16.06 15.24
CA GLU A 80 -2.43 -14.67 14.81
C GLU A 80 -2.70 -14.60 13.31
N VAL A 81 -3.73 -13.84 12.92
CA VAL A 81 -4.06 -13.63 11.51
C VAL A 81 -3.19 -12.50 10.94
N LYS A 82 -2.49 -12.81 9.87
CA LYS A 82 -1.66 -11.92 9.06
C LYS A 82 -2.15 -11.89 7.61
N VAL A 83 -1.61 -10.97 6.83
CA VAL A 83 -1.83 -10.85 5.40
C VAL A 83 -0.54 -11.18 4.67
N LEU A 84 -0.59 -12.15 3.76
CA LEU A 84 0.51 -12.50 2.86
C LEU A 84 0.25 -11.89 1.47
N GLU A 85 1.22 -11.14 0.92
CA GLU A 85 1.18 -10.62 -0.45
C GLU A 85 2.14 -11.39 -1.36
N TYR A 86 1.67 -11.82 -2.53
CA TYR A 86 2.48 -12.58 -3.47
C TYR A 86 2.09 -12.36 -4.94
N GLY A 87 2.98 -12.77 -5.84
CA GLY A 87 2.79 -12.67 -7.29
C GLY A 87 2.13 -13.90 -7.92
N ILE A 88 1.88 -13.81 -9.22
CA ILE A 88 1.18 -14.87 -9.99
C ILE A 88 1.86 -16.24 -9.96
N ALA A 89 3.20 -16.29 -9.89
CA ALA A 89 3.93 -17.56 -9.85
C ALA A 89 3.60 -18.35 -8.56
N PHE A 90 3.67 -17.68 -7.41
CA PHE A 90 3.31 -18.27 -6.13
C PHE A 90 1.81 -18.55 -6.01
N PHE A 91 0.95 -17.70 -6.59
CA PHE A 91 -0.48 -17.99 -6.64
C PHE A 91 -0.80 -19.31 -7.35
N LYS A 92 -0.08 -19.65 -8.44
CA LYS A 92 -0.22 -20.95 -9.10
C LYS A 92 0.20 -22.11 -8.18
N GLU A 93 1.18 -21.92 -7.30
CA GLU A 93 1.55 -22.90 -6.28
C GLU A 93 0.46 -23.05 -5.22
N VAL A 94 -0.12 -21.95 -4.75
CA VAL A 94 -1.26 -21.97 -3.82
C VAL A 94 -2.45 -22.74 -4.41
N LEU A 95 -2.77 -22.53 -5.70
CA LEU A 95 -3.83 -23.27 -6.38
C LEU A 95 -3.52 -24.77 -6.49
N ARG A 96 -2.27 -25.15 -6.80
CA ARG A 96 -1.85 -26.55 -6.80
C ARG A 96 -1.98 -27.17 -5.41
N MET A 97 -1.55 -26.46 -4.37
CA MET A 97 -1.66 -26.88 -2.97
C MET A 97 -3.13 -27.10 -2.57
N ARG A 98 -4.03 -26.17 -2.94
CA ARG A 98 -5.48 -26.31 -2.74
C ARG A 98 -6.03 -27.55 -3.41
N HIS A 99 -5.66 -27.79 -4.66
CA HIS A 99 -6.15 -28.93 -5.43
C HIS A 99 -5.63 -30.28 -4.88
N THR A 100 -4.36 -30.34 -4.48
CA THR A 100 -3.73 -31.61 -4.07
C THR A 100 -4.01 -31.98 -2.62
N PHE A 101 -3.99 -31.00 -1.71
CA PHE A 101 -4.04 -31.25 -0.26
C PHE A 101 -5.28 -30.65 0.41
N GLY A 102 -5.84 -29.58 -0.14
CA GLY A 102 -6.79 -28.69 0.53
C GLY A 102 -6.04 -27.65 1.37
N LEU A 103 -6.39 -26.37 1.22
CA LEU A 103 -5.72 -25.29 1.98
C LEU A 103 -6.28 -25.16 3.39
N GLU A 104 -7.54 -25.53 3.54
CA GLU A 104 -8.30 -25.53 4.79
C GLU A 104 -8.01 -26.73 5.68
N THR A 105 -7.37 -27.77 5.14
CA THR A 105 -7.09 -29.04 5.83
C THR A 105 -5.62 -29.21 6.22
N TRP A 106 -4.74 -28.31 5.77
CA TRP A 106 -3.30 -28.37 6.04
C TRP A 106 -2.75 -27.04 6.53
N ALA A 107 -1.87 -27.12 7.52
CA ALA A 107 -0.86 -26.09 7.76
C ALA A 107 0.29 -26.28 6.77
N VAL A 108 0.74 -25.18 6.20
CA VAL A 108 1.67 -25.13 5.08
C VAL A 108 2.86 -24.27 5.49
N GLU A 109 4.07 -24.78 5.30
CA GLU A 109 5.27 -23.96 5.43
C GLU A 109 5.41 -23.07 4.19
N VAL A 110 5.51 -21.77 4.42
CA VAL A 110 5.93 -20.77 3.44
C VAL A 110 7.38 -20.43 3.74
N GLN A 111 8.28 -20.66 2.80
CA GLN A 111 9.69 -20.30 2.94
C GLN A 111 10.12 -19.34 1.84
N ARG A 112 10.94 -18.35 2.22
CA ARG A 112 11.57 -17.41 1.29
C ARG A 112 12.97 -17.92 0.89
N HIS A 113 13.26 -17.82 -0.40
CA HIS A 113 14.57 -18.08 -1.00
C HIS A 113 15.07 -16.78 -1.66
N GLY A 114 16.34 -16.45 -1.48
CA GLY A 114 17.01 -15.26 -2.01
C GLY A 114 17.44 -14.27 -0.93
N ALA A 115 18.53 -13.54 -1.17
CA ALA A 115 19.07 -12.59 -0.19
C ALA A 115 18.13 -11.39 0.05
N ALA A 116 18.24 -10.74 1.21
CA ALA A 116 17.50 -9.51 1.49
C ALA A 116 17.79 -8.44 0.41
N LYS A 117 16.76 -7.71 0.00
CA LYS A 117 16.81 -6.68 -1.07
C LYS A 117 17.14 -7.20 -2.49
N ASP A 118 17.32 -8.50 -2.68
CA ASP A 118 17.37 -9.13 -4.01
C ASP A 118 15.95 -9.47 -4.49
N TRP A 119 15.21 -8.43 -4.89
CA TRP A 119 13.81 -8.56 -5.29
C TRP A 119 13.61 -9.30 -6.61
N TRP A 120 14.66 -9.48 -7.41
CA TRP A 120 14.59 -10.19 -8.71
C TRP A 120 14.88 -11.70 -8.57
N GLN A 121 15.69 -12.13 -7.59
CA GLN A 121 15.89 -13.57 -7.30
C GLN A 121 15.00 -14.09 -6.17
N THR A 122 14.28 -13.22 -5.44
CA THR A 122 13.40 -13.68 -4.36
C THR A 122 12.33 -14.62 -4.89
N ARG A 123 12.29 -15.84 -4.36
CA ARG A 123 11.26 -16.86 -4.60
C ARG A 123 10.66 -17.30 -3.29
N TYR A 124 9.47 -17.87 -3.36
CA TYR A 124 8.83 -18.49 -2.22
C TYR A 124 8.47 -19.92 -2.58
N SER A 125 8.48 -20.82 -1.60
CA SER A 125 8.03 -22.20 -1.73
C SER A 125 6.92 -22.52 -0.73
N LEU A 126 6.05 -23.46 -1.11
CA LEU A 126 5.00 -24.02 -0.26
C LEU A 126 5.25 -25.50 -0.03
N GLN A 127 5.21 -25.92 1.24
CA GLN A 127 5.30 -27.34 1.61
C GLN A 127 4.19 -27.72 2.59
N PRO A 128 3.46 -28.82 2.36
CA PRO A 128 2.53 -29.35 3.36
C PRO A 128 3.32 -29.79 4.60
N GLU A 129 3.03 -29.17 5.75
CA GLU A 129 3.75 -29.47 6.99
C GLU A 129 2.92 -30.37 7.89
N ARG A 130 1.67 -29.97 8.18
CA ARG A 130 0.81 -30.69 9.12
C ARG A 130 -0.64 -30.73 8.68
N ARG A 131 -1.23 -31.92 8.68
CA ARG A 131 -2.68 -32.06 8.48
C ARG A 131 -3.43 -31.59 9.72
N LEU A 132 -4.45 -30.76 9.52
CA LEU A 132 -5.29 -30.22 10.58
C LEU A 132 -6.35 -31.22 11.00
N SER A 133 -6.51 -31.41 12.31
CA SER A 133 -7.69 -32.09 12.89
C SER A 133 -8.97 -31.29 12.63
N PRO A 134 -10.16 -31.92 12.64
CA PRO A 134 -11.44 -31.21 12.48
C PRO A 134 -11.61 -30.04 13.46
N GLU A 135 -11.17 -30.21 14.71
CA GLU A 135 -11.24 -29.18 15.75
C GLU A 135 -10.33 -28.00 15.41
N GLN A 136 -9.13 -28.26 14.89
CA GLN A 136 -8.22 -27.21 14.42
C GLN A 136 -8.79 -26.49 13.20
N GLN A 137 -9.36 -27.21 12.24
CA GLN A 137 -9.99 -26.60 11.06
C GLN A 137 -11.09 -25.64 11.50
N GLN A 138 -11.99 -26.07 12.38
CA GLN A 138 -13.05 -25.22 12.90
C GLN A 138 -12.49 -24.00 13.65
N ALA A 139 -11.45 -24.19 14.48
CA ALA A 139 -10.83 -23.10 15.22
C ALA A 139 -10.18 -22.04 14.30
N PHE A 140 -9.48 -22.45 13.24
CA PHE A 140 -8.86 -21.53 12.29
C PHE A 140 -9.88 -20.82 11.41
N GLN A 141 -10.93 -21.52 10.96
CA GLN A 141 -12.01 -20.91 10.16
C GLN A 141 -12.85 -19.90 10.95
N GLY A 142 -12.88 -20.01 12.27
CA GLY A 142 -13.55 -19.05 13.16
C GLY A 142 -12.75 -17.79 13.46
N LEU A 143 -11.51 -17.66 12.96
CA LEU A 143 -10.68 -16.49 13.26
C LEU A 143 -11.18 -15.23 12.52
N PRO A 144 -11.14 -14.05 13.17
CA PRO A 144 -11.48 -12.79 12.52
C PRO A 144 -10.45 -12.46 11.44
N LEU A 145 -10.92 -12.26 10.21
CA LEU A 145 -10.07 -11.99 9.05
C LEU A 145 -9.86 -10.48 8.86
N HIS A 146 -8.71 -10.09 8.32
CA HIS A 146 -8.51 -8.72 7.87
C HIS A 146 -9.38 -8.44 6.64
N ASP A 147 -9.97 -7.23 6.60
CA ASP A 147 -10.61 -6.72 5.39
C ASP A 147 -9.52 -6.32 4.39
N LEU A 148 -9.23 -7.24 3.47
CA LEU A 148 -8.15 -7.09 2.48
C LEU A 148 -8.36 -5.90 1.53
N ALA A 149 -9.60 -5.45 1.35
CA ALA A 149 -9.92 -4.27 0.55
C ALA A 149 -9.63 -2.98 1.33
N ARG A 150 -10.02 -2.91 2.62
CA ARG A 150 -9.80 -1.73 3.48
C ARG A 150 -8.35 -1.56 3.92
N LEU A 151 -7.63 -2.64 4.20
CA LEU A 151 -6.29 -2.62 4.79
C LEU A 151 -5.26 -1.79 3.99
N ARG A 152 -5.47 -1.59 2.68
CA ARG A 152 -4.62 -0.70 1.87
C ARG A 152 -5.21 0.68 1.59
N VAL A 153 -6.52 0.90 1.75
CA VAL A 153 -7.09 2.26 1.74
C VAL A 153 -6.49 3.04 2.90
N ASP A 154 -6.49 2.45 4.09
CA ASP A 154 -5.94 3.09 5.29
C ASP A 154 -4.43 3.31 5.17
N ALA A 155 -3.69 2.35 4.60
CA ALA A 155 -2.26 2.51 4.33
C ALA A 155 -1.96 3.60 3.27
N ALA A 156 -2.81 3.75 2.25
CA ALA A 156 -2.69 4.80 1.25
C ALA A 156 -2.99 6.18 1.86
N THR A 157 -4.03 6.29 2.69
CA THR A 157 -4.38 7.52 3.40
C THR A 157 -3.30 7.93 4.41
N GLN A 158 -2.70 6.97 5.13
CA GLN A 158 -1.58 7.24 6.04
C GLN A 158 -0.30 7.64 5.27
N ALA A 159 -0.01 7.02 4.13
CA ALA A 159 1.11 7.41 3.28
C ALA A 159 0.90 8.81 2.66
N GLU A 160 -0.34 9.17 2.31
CA GLU A 160 -0.69 10.53 1.89
C GLU A 160 -0.57 11.54 3.02
N ALA A 161 -1.00 11.21 4.24
CA ALA A 161 -0.81 12.05 5.42
C ALA A 161 0.68 12.26 5.75
N ALA A 162 1.49 11.21 5.65
CA ALA A 162 2.95 11.30 5.83
C ALA A 162 3.62 12.14 4.73
N ARG A 163 3.14 12.07 3.48
CA ARG A 163 3.60 12.94 2.37
C ARG A 163 3.16 14.40 2.55
N ARG A 164 2.03 14.66 3.22
CA ARG A 164 1.59 16.02 3.58
C ARG A 164 2.47 16.63 4.67
N GLY A 165 3.01 15.81 5.59
CA GLY A 165 3.96 16.26 6.62
C GLY A 165 5.32 16.74 6.06
N ASP A 166 5.78 16.20 4.93
CA ASP A 166 7.06 16.55 4.29
C ASP A 166 6.91 17.65 3.20
N ALA A 167 5.68 18.02 2.84
CA ALA A 167 5.39 19.07 1.86
C ALA A 167 5.44 20.50 2.44
N GLY A 168 5.70 20.66 3.74
CA GLY A 168 5.71 21.96 4.43
C GLY A 168 6.84 22.91 4.05
N ALA A 169 7.90 22.44 3.37
CA ALA A 169 9.12 23.24 3.15
C ALA A 169 9.53 23.44 1.68
N ARG A 170 8.82 22.85 0.69
CA ARG A 170 9.23 22.99 -0.71
C ARG A 170 8.52 24.18 -1.39
N PRO A 171 9.25 25.09 -2.05
CA PRO A 171 8.62 26.15 -2.82
C PRO A 171 7.75 25.56 -3.96
N PRO A 172 6.66 26.25 -4.33
CA PRO A 172 5.76 25.77 -5.35
C PRO A 172 6.48 25.59 -6.69
N ASN A 173 6.18 24.50 -7.38
CA ASN A 173 6.74 24.20 -8.69
C ASN A 173 6.42 25.35 -9.67
N ALA A 174 7.44 25.94 -10.29
CA ALA A 174 7.29 27.08 -11.20
C ALA A 174 6.28 26.85 -12.34
N ARG A 175 6.14 25.59 -12.82
CA ARG A 175 5.13 25.24 -13.83
C ARG A 175 3.70 25.32 -13.28
N LEU A 176 3.51 24.97 -12.01
CA LEU A 176 2.21 25.04 -11.35
C LEU A 176 1.83 26.50 -11.05
N VAL A 177 2.80 27.32 -10.63
CA VAL A 177 2.63 28.77 -10.47
C VAL A 177 2.22 29.42 -11.78
N GLN A 178 2.89 29.08 -12.89
CA GLN A 178 2.58 29.60 -14.21
C GLN A 178 1.18 29.19 -14.68
N TYR A 179 0.83 27.90 -14.52
CA TYR A 179 -0.49 27.39 -14.87
C TYR A 179 -1.60 28.11 -14.09
N LEU A 180 -1.44 28.28 -12.77
CA LEU A 180 -2.39 29.00 -11.94
C LEU A 180 -2.51 30.47 -12.31
N SER A 181 -1.38 31.13 -12.63
CA SER A 181 -1.37 32.51 -13.13
C SER A 181 -2.19 32.63 -14.42
N ASP A 182 -2.06 31.67 -15.34
CA ASP A 182 -2.80 31.68 -16.60
C ASP A 182 -4.29 31.39 -16.40
N VAL A 183 -4.64 30.48 -15.47
CA VAL A 183 -6.04 30.26 -15.05
C VAL A 183 -6.65 31.52 -14.46
N LEU A 184 -5.96 32.20 -13.53
CA LEU A 184 -6.47 33.44 -12.92
C LEU A 184 -6.68 34.55 -13.95
N LYS A 185 -5.84 34.65 -14.98
CA LYS A 185 -6.01 35.64 -16.08
C LYS A 185 -7.27 35.41 -16.91
N THR A 186 -7.79 34.19 -16.95
CA THR A 186 -9.05 33.87 -17.65
C THR A 186 -10.30 34.23 -16.84
N MET A 187 -10.14 34.54 -15.55
CA MET A 187 -11.25 34.90 -14.67
C MET A 187 -11.52 36.41 -14.68
N PRO A 188 -12.76 36.86 -14.38
CA PRO A 188 -13.05 38.28 -14.27
C PRO A 188 -12.20 38.98 -13.20
N ARG A 189 -11.57 40.09 -13.57
CA ARG A 189 -10.62 40.85 -12.72
C ARG A 189 -11.14 41.14 -11.31
N LYS A 190 -12.39 41.61 -11.17
CA LYS A 190 -13.02 41.88 -9.86
C LYS A 190 -13.16 40.64 -8.97
N ARG A 191 -13.22 39.44 -9.54
CA ARG A 191 -13.30 38.17 -8.79
C ARG A 191 -11.92 37.71 -8.37
N VAL A 192 -10.92 37.84 -9.24
CA VAL A 192 -9.51 37.58 -8.90
C VAL A 192 -9.06 38.52 -7.77
N GLU A 193 -9.38 39.81 -7.86
CA GLU A 193 -9.09 40.80 -6.83
C GLU A 193 -9.74 40.43 -5.49
N ARG A 194 -11.00 39.99 -5.48
CA ARG A 194 -11.65 39.49 -4.25
C ARG A 194 -11.00 38.21 -3.71
N LEU A 195 -10.63 37.27 -4.57
CA LEU A 195 -9.98 36.02 -4.16
C LEU A 195 -8.63 36.29 -3.48
N LEU A 196 -7.81 37.16 -4.08
CA LEU A 196 -6.52 37.57 -3.55
C LEU A 196 -6.65 38.35 -2.23
N HIS A 197 -7.68 39.20 -2.14
CA HIS A 197 -7.91 40.03 -0.95
C HIS A 197 -8.52 39.22 0.22
N HIS A 198 -9.47 38.32 -0.06
CA HIS A 198 -10.24 37.59 0.97
C HIS A 198 -9.43 36.49 1.67
N HIS A 199 -8.44 35.91 0.99
CA HIS A 199 -7.70 34.79 1.56
C HIS A 199 -6.32 35.15 2.12
N LEU A 200 -5.67 36.24 1.66
CA LEU A 200 -4.24 36.44 1.96
C LEU A 200 -3.79 37.92 2.09
N GLY A 201 -4.70 38.91 2.01
CA GLY A 201 -4.33 40.34 2.13
C GLY A 201 -3.40 40.86 1.00
N MET A 202 -3.30 40.13 -0.11
CA MET A 202 -2.37 40.43 -1.21
C MET A 202 -3.00 41.32 -2.28
N GLN A 203 -2.16 42.13 -2.94
CA GLN A 203 -2.59 43.05 -3.99
C GLN A 203 -2.29 42.53 -5.41
N GLN A 204 -1.36 41.58 -5.61
CA GLN A 204 -0.92 41.16 -6.95
C GLN A 204 -0.64 39.65 -7.07
N VAL A 205 -0.82 39.12 -8.29
CA VAL A 205 -0.58 37.70 -8.63
C VAL A 205 0.91 37.32 -8.50
N GLY A 206 1.84 38.28 -8.53
CA GLY A 206 3.28 38.02 -8.37
C GLY A 206 3.67 37.46 -7.00
N ASP A 207 2.90 37.80 -5.96
CA ASP A 207 3.15 37.42 -4.56
C ASP A 207 2.91 35.92 -4.31
N VAL A 208 2.18 35.27 -5.22
CA VAL A 208 1.90 33.82 -5.25
C VAL A 208 3.18 32.99 -5.32
N SER A 209 4.24 33.52 -5.94
CA SER A 209 5.54 32.84 -6.04
C SER A 209 6.31 32.80 -4.71
N ALA A 210 5.95 33.65 -3.74
CA ALA A 210 6.59 33.73 -2.43
C ALA A 210 5.95 32.79 -1.38
N MET A 211 4.74 32.29 -1.63
CA MET A 211 4.00 31.40 -0.72
C MET A 211 4.71 30.05 -0.49
N ARG A 212 4.56 29.49 0.71
CA ARG A 212 5.17 28.19 1.08
C ARG A 212 4.18 27.34 1.88
N GLY A 213 4.39 26.03 1.86
CA GLY A 213 3.71 25.10 2.76
C GLY A 213 2.17 25.18 2.72
N GLU A 214 1.56 25.34 3.89
CA GLU A 214 0.11 25.35 4.10
C GLU A 214 -0.59 26.52 3.39
N GLU A 215 0.03 27.71 3.39
CA GLU A 215 -0.51 28.91 2.72
C GLU A 215 -0.69 28.68 1.21
N TRP A 216 0.24 27.96 0.58
CA TRP A 216 0.15 27.59 -0.83
C TRP A 216 -1.00 26.62 -1.08
N GLN A 217 -1.19 25.62 -0.22
CA GLN A 217 -2.24 24.62 -0.40
C GLN A 217 -3.64 25.23 -0.21
N THR A 218 -3.82 26.04 0.83
CA THR A 218 -5.06 26.79 1.06
C THR A 218 -5.38 27.70 -0.11
N PHE A 219 -4.37 28.34 -0.71
CA PHE A 219 -4.55 29.16 -1.91
C PHE A 219 -5.01 28.34 -3.11
N VAL A 220 -4.36 27.20 -3.41
CA VAL A 220 -4.71 26.33 -4.54
C VAL A 220 -6.12 25.77 -4.40
N GLU A 221 -6.51 25.36 -3.20
CA GLU A 221 -7.86 24.86 -2.92
C GLU A 221 -8.91 25.96 -3.11
N ALA A 222 -8.66 27.17 -2.61
CA ALA A 222 -9.55 28.32 -2.80
C ALA A 222 -9.72 28.67 -4.28
N VAL A 223 -8.64 28.67 -5.07
CA VAL A 223 -8.67 28.89 -6.53
C VAL A 223 -9.49 27.82 -7.22
N ALA A 224 -9.32 26.53 -6.85
CA ALA A 224 -10.04 25.43 -7.46
C ALA A 224 -11.56 25.50 -7.19
N VAL A 225 -11.95 25.86 -5.97
CA VAL A 225 -13.36 26.06 -5.59
C VAL A 225 -13.97 27.22 -6.38
N GLU A 226 -13.29 28.35 -6.46
CA GLU A 226 -13.80 29.53 -7.17
C GLU A 226 -13.83 29.37 -8.68
N TYR A 227 -12.84 28.69 -9.26
CA TYR A 227 -12.82 28.33 -10.67
C TYR A 227 -13.98 27.39 -11.03
N ARG A 228 -14.23 26.35 -10.21
CA ARG A 228 -15.38 25.46 -10.40
C ARG A 228 -16.70 26.23 -10.29
N ALA A 229 -16.85 27.06 -9.27
CA ALA A 229 -18.06 27.86 -9.07
C ALA A 229 -18.25 28.97 -10.12
N PHE A 230 -17.22 29.35 -10.88
CA PHE A 230 -17.32 30.22 -12.05
C PHE A 230 -17.88 29.45 -13.25
N TRP A 231 -17.33 28.28 -13.57
CA TRP A 231 -17.77 27.48 -14.70
C TRP A 231 -19.16 26.90 -14.53
N GLU A 232 -19.55 26.48 -13.32
CA GLU A 232 -20.91 26.00 -13.02
C GLU A 232 -22.00 27.08 -13.13
N ARG A 233 -21.63 28.36 -13.16
CA ARG A 233 -22.58 29.49 -13.28
C ARG A 233 -22.63 30.11 -14.68
N ASN A 234 -21.72 29.70 -15.58
CA ASN A 234 -21.60 30.24 -16.94
C ASN A 234 -21.73 29.13 -18.01
N CYS A 235 -22.06 27.92 -17.61
CA CYS A 235 -22.52 26.79 -18.43
C CYS A 235 -23.94 26.42 -17.99
#